data_AF-A0A142JMI8-F1
#
_entry.id   AF-A0A142JMI8-F1
#
_cell.length_a   1.000
_cell.length_b   1.000
_cell.length_c   1.000
_cell.angle_alpha   90.00
_cell.angle_beta   90.00
_cell.angle_gamma   90.00
#
_symmetry.space_group_name_H-M   'P 1'
#
loop_
_entity.id
_entity.type
_entity.pdbx_description
1 polymer ?
#
loop_
_entity_poly.entity_id
_entity_poly.type
_entity_poly.pdbx_seq_one_letter_code
_entity_poly.pdbx_strand_id
1 'polypeptide(L)'
;MIESIIKPKRPTGAGWVRESSAALEAIMRAAAMATTTEAWFHRESGIQVFSSVEIAREPGQTDLGPEYHLSLSKNGGRHGPLRTTSAEALWCIAQFDLVDAREDNHVPSGVVRNFWRPVADHLSGYECPCADDEPAMREDKGDFVWRGVTR
;
A
#
# COMPACT_ATOMS: atom_id res chain seq x y z
N MET A 1 -15.35 23.83 1.69
CA MET A 1 -14.49 22.72 1.26
C MET A 1 -15.40 21.64 0.70
N ILE A 2 -15.19 21.22 -0.55
CA ILE A 2 -15.88 20.05 -1.11
C ILE A 2 -15.10 18.83 -0.62
N GLU A 3 -15.77 17.97 0.13
CA GLU A 3 -15.19 16.71 0.56
C GLU A 3 -15.14 15.75 -0.64
N SER A 4 -13.99 15.13 -0.90
CA SER A 4 -13.86 14.11 -1.96
C SER A 4 -14.86 12.97 -1.71
N ILE A 5 -15.61 12.60 -2.74
CA ILE A 5 -16.48 11.42 -2.74
C ILE A 5 -15.67 10.12 -2.80
N ILE A 6 -14.44 10.16 -3.34
CA ILE A 6 -13.52 9.03 -3.38
C ILE A 6 -12.80 8.98 -2.03
N LYS A 7 -12.99 7.88 -1.30
CA LYS A 7 -12.42 7.62 0.02
C LYS A 7 -11.47 6.43 -0.02
N PRO A 8 -10.49 6.35 0.89
CA PRO A 8 -9.72 5.14 1.10
C PRO A 8 -10.59 3.90 1.27
N LYS A 9 -10.11 2.77 0.76
CA LYS A 9 -10.79 1.50 0.95
C LYS A 9 -10.76 1.14 2.44
N ARG A 10 -11.86 0.56 2.91
CA ARG A 10 -11.98 0.05 4.28
C ARG A 10 -12.05 -1.46 4.24
N PRO A 11 -11.47 -2.14 5.24
CA PRO A 11 -11.56 -3.59 5.28
C PRO A 11 -13.02 -4.01 5.50
N THR A 12 -13.41 -5.11 4.87
CA THR A 12 -14.76 -5.70 4.96
C THR A 12 -14.83 -6.86 5.96
N GLY A 13 -13.68 -7.43 6.32
CA GLY A 13 -13.58 -8.52 7.30
C GLY A 13 -13.65 -8.09 8.75
N ALA A 14 -13.85 -9.07 9.64
CA ALA A 14 -13.78 -8.89 11.07
C ALA A 14 -12.32 -8.69 11.57
N GLY A 15 -12.16 -8.27 12.82
CA GLY A 15 -10.84 -8.18 13.49
C GLY A 15 -10.04 -6.90 13.21
N TRP A 16 -10.47 -6.09 12.25
CA TRP A 16 -9.89 -4.79 11.95
C TRP A 16 -10.35 -3.70 12.90
N VAL A 17 -9.42 -2.89 13.36
CA VAL A 17 -9.68 -1.70 14.16
C VAL A 17 -9.07 -0.50 13.46
N ARG A 18 -9.86 0.54 13.26
CA ARG A 18 -9.35 1.81 12.77
C ARG A 18 -8.51 2.47 13.84
N GLU A 19 -7.28 2.84 13.49
CA GLU A 19 -6.42 3.62 14.36
C GLU A 19 -6.58 5.11 14.01
N SER A 20 -7.01 5.91 14.99
CA SER A 20 -7.30 7.34 14.81
C SER A 20 -6.81 8.17 16.01
N SER A 21 -5.67 7.79 16.59
CA SER A 21 -5.07 8.61 17.65
C SER A 21 -4.55 9.92 17.06
N ALA A 22 -4.65 11.02 17.79
CA ALA A 22 -4.21 12.33 17.32
C ALA A 22 -2.72 12.35 16.90
N ALA A 23 -1.88 11.57 17.59
CA ALA A 23 -0.47 11.42 17.27
C ALA A 23 -0.27 10.69 15.92
N LEU A 24 -0.99 9.58 15.70
CA LEU A 24 -0.93 8.86 14.44
C LEU A 24 -1.43 9.72 13.28
N GLU A 25 -2.55 10.41 13.46
CA GLU A 25 -3.05 11.32 12.44
C GLU A 25 -2.08 12.45 12.11
N ALA A 26 -1.34 12.97 13.12
CA ALA A 26 -0.32 13.98 12.88
C ALA A 26 0.86 13.42 12.07
N ILE A 27 1.31 12.19 12.37
CA ILE A 27 2.34 11.49 11.60
C ILE A 27 1.87 11.28 10.16
N MET A 28 0.66 10.78 9.97
CA MET A 28 0.08 10.57 8.65
C MET A 28 -0.04 11.87 7.87
N ARG A 29 -0.50 12.97 8.49
CA ARG A 29 -0.55 14.28 7.82
C ARG A 29 0.83 14.79 7.41
N ALA A 30 1.86 14.53 8.21
CA ALA A 30 3.23 14.92 7.89
C ALA A 30 3.86 14.04 6.79
N ALA A 31 3.59 12.73 6.82
CA ALA A 31 4.20 11.75 5.91
C ALA A 31 3.46 11.59 4.58
N ALA A 32 2.13 11.70 4.58
CA ALA A 32 1.29 11.32 3.45
C ALA A 32 1.12 12.43 2.39
N MET A 33 1.90 13.52 2.46
CA MET A 33 2.00 14.58 1.44
C MET A 33 0.68 14.96 0.72
N ALA A 34 -0.38 15.21 1.50
CA ALA A 34 -1.74 15.59 1.05
C ALA A 34 -2.63 14.47 0.47
N THR A 35 -2.27 13.20 0.64
CA THR A 35 -3.16 12.06 0.35
C THR A 35 -4.15 11.83 1.50
N THR A 36 -5.38 11.41 1.15
CA THR A 36 -6.35 11.01 2.18
C THR A 36 -6.01 9.59 2.60
N THR A 37 -5.68 9.37 3.88
CA THR A 37 -5.22 8.07 4.38
C THR A 37 -6.01 7.64 5.63
N GLU A 38 -6.36 6.36 5.73
CA GLU A 38 -6.89 5.72 6.93
C GLU A 38 -5.96 4.59 7.40
N ALA A 39 -5.69 4.53 8.71
CA ALA A 39 -4.87 3.49 9.32
C ALA A 39 -5.74 2.42 9.98
N TRP A 40 -5.35 1.16 9.79
CA TRP A 40 -6.08 -0.01 10.24
C TRP A 40 -5.13 -1.05 10.85
N PHE A 41 -5.55 -1.67 11.94
CA PHE A 41 -4.81 -2.73 12.61
C PHE A 41 -5.67 -3.98 12.77
N HIS A 42 -5.17 -5.11 12.26
CA HIS A 42 -5.79 -6.41 12.47
C HIS A 42 -5.15 -7.10 13.69
N ARG A 43 -5.91 -7.20 14.79
CA ARG A 43 -5.35 -7.58 16.11
C ARG A 43 -4.79 -9.00 16.14
N GLU A 44 -5.45 -9.94 15.47
CA GLU A 44 -5.09 -11.36 15.53
C GLU A 44 -3.80 -11.67 14.75
N SER A 45 -3.62 -11.07 13.58
CA SER A 45 -2.42 -11.27 12.76
C SER A 45 -1.29 -10.27 13.04
N GLY A 46 -1.60 -9.20 13.79
CA GLY A 46 -0.65 -8.11 14.06
C GLY A 46 -0.33 -7.27 12.83
N ILE A 47 -1.16 -7.30 11.78
CA ILE A 47 -0.94 -6.56 10.53
C ILE A 47 -1.45 -5.13 10.67
N GLN A 48 -0.61 -4.17 10.27
CA GLN A 48 -0.93 -2.76 10.11
C GLN A 48 -1.08 -2.42 8.62
N VAL A 49 -2.11 -1.63 8.32
CA VAL A 49 -2.45 -1.21 6.97
C VAL A 49 -2.70 0.29 6.94
N PHE A 50 -2.03 0.98 6.02
CA PHE A 50 -2.46 2.30 5.58
C PHE A 50 -3.18 2.14 4.24
N SER A 51 -4.46 2.54 4.20
CA SER A 51 -5.19 2.67 2.94
C SER A 51 -5.27 4.15 2.59
N SER A 52 -4.87 4.50 1.37
CA SER A 52 -4.88 5.88 0.89
C SER A 52 -5.53 6.01 -0.48
N VAL A 53 -5.95 7.24 -0.77
CA VAL A 53 -6.26 7.70 -2.12
C VAL A 53 -5.27 8.79 -2.46
N GLU A 54 -4.54 8.58 -3.54
CA GLU A 54 -3.51 9.47 -4.04
C GLU A 54 -3.80 9.85 -5.49
N ILE A 55 -3.32 11.02 -5.90
CA ILE A 55 -3.22 11.38 -7.33
C ILE A 55 -1.72 11.40 -7.62
N ALA A 56 -1.19 10.25 -8.03
CA ALA A 56 0.21 10.13 -8.38
C ALA A 56 0.43 10.81 -9.74
N ARG A 57 1.41 11.72 -9.81
CA ARG A 57 1.77 12.42 -11.05
C ARG A 57 3.27 12.44 -11.19
N GLU A 58 3.78 11.54 -12.01
CA GLU A 58 5.18 11.53 -12.38
C GLU A 58 5.37 12.17 -13.78
N PRO A 59 6.37 13.05 -13.96
CA PRO A 59 6.67 13.63 -15.26
C PRO A 59 6.94 12.54 -16.31
N GLY A 60 6.13 12.50 -17.37
CA GLY A 60 6.28 11.53 -18.46
C GLY A 60 5.46 10.24 -18.30
N GLN A 61 4.78 10.04 -17.17
CA GLN A 61 3.85 8.93 -17.00
C GLN A 61 2.42 9.32 -17.45
N THR A 62 1.61 8.30 -17.76
CA THR A 62 0.19 8.48 -18.10
C THR A 62 -0.58 8.94 -16.86
N ASP A 63 -1.46 9.93 -17.02
CA ASP A 63 -2.37 10.36 -15.94
C ASP A 63 -3.50 9.34 -15.80
N LEU A 64 -3.41 8.49 -14.77
CA LEU A 64 -4.41 7.47 -14.44
C LEU A 64 -5.55 8.03 -13.56
N GLY A 65 -5.46 9.30 -13.17
CA GLY A 65 -6.34 9.91 -12.18
C GLY A 65 -6.04 9.42 -10.76
N PRO A 66 -7.04 9.42 -9.86
CA PRO A 66 -6.87 8.92 -8.50
C PRO A 66 -6.58 7.42 -8.46
N GLU A 67 -5.76 7.01 -7.51
CA GLU A 67 -5.35 5.64 -7.27
C GLU A 67 -5.65 5.23 -5.83
N TYR A 68 -6.08 3.98 -5.63
CA TYR A 68 -6.07 3.35 -4.33
C TYR A 68 -4.67 2.82 -4.04
N HIS A 69 -4.18 3.08 -2.84
CA HIS A 69 -2.91 2.60 -2.35
C HIS A 69 -3.11 1.85 -1.02
N LEU A 70 -2.38 0.76 -0.84
CA LEU A 70 -2.45 -0.10 0.34
C LEU A 70 -1.04 -0.49 0.78
N SER A 71 -0.60 0.08 1.91
CA SER A 71 0.71 -0.21 2.51
C SER A 71 0.53 -1.19 3.67
N LEU A 72 1.20 -2.34 3.60
CA LEU A 72 1.05 -3.45 4.53
C LEU A 72 2.37 -3.74 5.28
N SER A 73 2.28 -3.90 6.59
CA SER A 73 3.38 -4.41 7.41
C SER A 73 2.86 -5.17 8.63
N LYS A 74 3.74 -5.93 9.29
CA LYS A 74 3.50 -6.46 10.62
C LYS A 74 4.04 -5.51 11.68
N ASN A 75 3.32 -5.39 12.78
CA ASN A 75 3.82 -4.71 13.97
C ASN A 75 4.93 -5.55 14.63
N GLY A 76 6.20 -5.16 14.44
CA GLY A 76 7.34 -5.77 15.13
C GLY A 76 7.64 -5.16 16.51
N GLY A 77 6.75 -4.32 17.03
CA GLY A 77 6.89 -3.66 18.32
C GLY A 77 8.13 -2.77 18.37
N ARG A 78 9.06 -3.07 19.28
CA ARG A 78 10.29 -2.26 19.49
C ARG A 78 11.31 -2.37 18.36
N HIS A 79 11.19 -3.36 17.49
CA HIS A 79 12.13 -3.60 16.39
C HIS A 79 11.71 -2.92 15.08
N GLY A 80 10.62 -2.14 15.09
CA GLY A 80 10.06 -1.52 13.91
C GLY A 80 9.13 -2.46 13.12
N PRO A 81 8.66 -2.03 11.94
CA PRO A 81 7.79 -2.85 11.11
C PRO A 81 8.53 -4.08 10.58
N LEU A 82 7.80 -5.17 10.41
CA LEU A 82 8.27 -6.40 9.76
C LEU A 82 7.51 -6.61 8.45
N ARG A 83 8.15 -7.23 7.46
CA ARG A 83 7.50 -7.52 6.19
C ARG A 83 6.44 -8.61 6.34
N THR A 84 5.32 -8.43 5.67
CA THR A 84 4.27 -9.46 5.54
C THR A 84 4.70 -10.52 4.52
N THR A 85 4.27 -11.77 4.75
CA THR A 85 4.40 -12.83 3.74
C THR A 85 3.49 -12.54 2.54
N SER A 86 3.76 -13.15 1.38
CA SER A 86 2.88 -13.01 0.22
C SER A 86 1.45 -13.50 0.50
N ALA A 87 1.28 -14.56 1.30
CA ALA A 87 -0.05 -15.05 1.68
C ALA A 87 -0.83 -14.04 2.54
N GLU A 88 -0.15 -13.38 3.50
CA GLU A 88 -0.75 -12.33 4.32
C GLU A 88 -1.11 -11.10 3.49
N ALA A 89 -0.25 -10.74 2.53
CA ALA A 89 -0.51 -9.63 1.62
C ALA A 89 -1.74 -9.90 0.74
N LEU A 90 -1.82 -11.09 0.12
CA LEU A 90 -2.96 -11.52 -0.68
C LEU A 90 -4.27 -11.57 0.13
N TRP A 91 -4.19 -12.02 1.39
CA TRP A 91 -5.34 -11.97 2.28
C TRP A 91 -5.77 -10.53 2.55
N CYS A 92 -4.83 -9.62 2.88
CA CYS A 92 -5.13 -8.21 3.14
C CYS A 92 -5.76 -7.50 1.94
N ILE A 93 -5.19 -7.62 0.74
CA ILE A 93 -5.77 -6.95 -0.46
C ILE A 93 -7.21 -7.42 -0.72
N ALA A 94 -7.51 -8.69 -0.44
CA ALA A 94 -8.87 -9.21 -0.55
C ALA A 94 -9.81 -8.61 0.49
N GLN A 95 -9.34 -8.41 1.74
CA GLN A 95 -10.15 -7.75 2.78
C GLN A 95 -10.52 -6.30 2.41
N PHE A 96 -9.67 -5.62 1.63
CA PHE A 96 -9.87 -4.24 1.20
C PHE A 96 -10.50 -4.10 -0.20
N ASP A 97 -10.96 -5.20 -0.80
CA ASP A 97 -11.59 -5.19 -2.13
C ASP A 97 -10.67 -4.58 -3.21
N LEU A 98 -9.42 -5.05 -3.21
CA LEU A 98 -8.32 -4.63 -4.10
C LEU A 98 -7.56 -5.85 -4.65
N VAL A 99 -8.26 -6.94 -4.95
CA VAL A 99 -7.65 -8.20 -5.44
C VAL A 99 -6.91 -8.06 -6.77
N ASP A 100 -7.21 -7.00 -7.52
CA ASP A 100 -6.61 -6.61 -8.80
C ASP A 100 -5.45 -5.62 -8.63
N ALA A 101 -5.14 -5.18 -7.42
CA ALA A 101 -4.03 -4.28 -7.15
C ALA A 101 -2.68 -4.96 -7.39
N ARG A 102 -1.72 -4.18 -7.91
CA ARG A 102 -0.37 -4.65 -8.21
C ARG A 102 0.58 -4.22 -7.10
N GLU A 103 1.55 -5.07 -6.75
CA GLU A 103 2.61 -4.70 -5.80
C GLU A 103 3.52 -3.67 -6.46
N ASP A 104 3.74 -2.56 -5.77
CA ASP A 104 4.64 -1.49 -6.17
C ASP A 104 6.10 -1.92 -5.95
N ASN A 105 6.93 -1.72 -6.98
CA ASN A 105 8.36 -2.03 -6.99
C ASN A 105 9.25 -0.91 -6.43
N HIS A 106 8.71 0.30 -6.16
CA HIS A 106 9.50 1.46 -5.73
C HIS A 106 9.76 1.54 -4.22
N VAL A 107 9.57 0.46 -3.44
CA VAL A 107 9.63 0.55 -1.96
C VAL A 107 11.08 0.42 -1.43
N PRO A 108 11.67 1.48 -0.82
CA PRO A 108 13.00 1.40 -0.24
C PRO A 108 13.04 0.36 0.89
N SER A 109 14.09 -0.46 0.94
CA SER A 109 14.29 -1.59 1.89
C SER A 109 13.29 -2.74 1.80
N GLY A 110 12.18 -2.57 1.07
CA GLY A 110 11.15 -3.58 0.89
C GLY A 110 10.51 -4.10 2.18
N VAL A 111 10.61 -3.41 3.32
CA VAL A 111 9.98 -3.92 4.57
C VAL A 111 8.47 -3.81 4.50
N VAL A 112 7.95 -2.71 3.96
CA VAL A 112 6.50 -2.53 3.72
C VAL A 112 6.17 -3.08 2.34
N ARG A 113 5.02 -3.72 2.19
CA ARG A 113 4.46 -4.04 0.87
C ARG A 113 3.47 -2.97 0.48
N ASN A 114 3.70 -2.30 -0.64
CA ASN A 114 2.77 -1.33 -1.19
C ASN A 114 2.04 -1.95 -2.37
N PHE A 115 0.73 -1.77 -2.42
CA PHE A 115 -0.10 -2.19 -3.54
C PHE A 115 -0.89 -0.99 -4.05
N TRP A 116 -1.10 -0.94 -5.35
CA TRP A 116 -1.83 0.16 -5.96
C TRP A 116 -2.77 -0.31 -7.07
N ARG A 117 -3.81 0.50 -7.31
CA ARG A 117 -4.83 0.26 -8.35
C ARG A 117 -5.53 1.57 -8.73
N PRO A 118 -5.64 1.93 -10.02
CA PRO A 118 -6.43 3.09 -10.44
C PRO A 118 -7.86 3.02 -9.92
N VAL A 119 -8.45 4.14 -9.45
CA VAL A 119 -9.85 4.17 -9.01
C VAL A 119 -10.81 3.91 -10.17
N ALA A 120 -10.43 4.29 -11.40
CA ALA A 120 -11.23 4.04 -12.58
C ALA A 120 -11.18 2.56 -12.98
N ASP A 121 -12.29 1.84 -12.82
CA ASP A 121 -12.36 0.38 -13.01
C ASP A 121 -11.90 -0.11 -14.39
N HIS A 122 -12.12 0.69 -15.44
CA HIS A 122 -11.68 0.35 -16.81
C HIS A 122 -10.15 0.37 -16.99
N LEU A 123 -9.42 0.92 -16.02
CA LEU A 123 -7.95 0.91 -15.95
C LEU A 123 -7.43 -0.14 -14.94
N SER A 124 -8.30 -0.99 -14.39
CA SER A 124 -7.88 -2.12 -13.58
C SER A 124 -6.93 -3.04 -14.35
N GLY A 125 -5.88 -3.51 -13.68
CA GLY A 125 -4.84 -4.33 -14.28
C GLY A 125 -3.79 -3.55 -15.08
N TYR A 126 -3.86 -2.20 -15.12
CA TYR A 126 -2.78 -1.38 -15.68
C TYR A 126 -1.45 -1.76 -15.01
N GLU A 127 -0.43 -1.97 -15.84
CA GLU A 127 0.92 -2.31 -15.40
C GLU A 127 1.80 -1.06 -15.49
N CYS A 128 2.54 -0.75 -14.41
CA CYS A 128 3.46 0.37 -14.45
C CYS A 128 4.54 0.10 -15.50
N PRO A 129 4.82 1.05 -16.41
CA PRO A 129 5.93 0.93 -17.36
C PRO A 129 7.29 0.67 -16.66
N CYS A 130 7.44 1.17 -15.44
CA CYS A 130 8.62 0.97 -14.59
C CYS A 130 8.85 -0.47 -14.13
N ALA A 131 7.83 -1.34 -14.16
CA ALA A 131 7.89 -2.66 -13.53
C ALA A 131 8.94 -3.58 -14.16
N ASP A 132 9.20 -3.42 -15.46
CA ASP A 132 10.19 -4.21 -16.21
C ASP A 132 11.60 -3.58 -16.19
N ASP A 133 11.68 -2.27 -15.98
CA ASP A 133 12.91 -1.49 -16.13
C ASP A 133 13.63 -1.21 -14.79
N GLU A 134 12.95 -1.36 -13.66
CA GLU A 134 13.48 -1.03 -12.33
C GLU A 134 13.78 -2.24 -11.43
N PRO A 135 14.66 -2.09 -10.41
CA PRO A 135 14.95 -3.13 -9.43
C PRO A 135 13.69 -3.65 -8.71
N ALA A 136 13.20 -4.81 -9.10
CA ALA A 136 12.07 -5.44 -8.42
C ALA A 136 12.51 -6.22 -7.17
N MET A 137 11.75 -6.06 -6.08
CA MET A 137 11.81 -6.96 -4.93
C MET A 137 11.37 -8.37 -5.35
N ARG A 138 12.23 -9.38 -5.12
CA ARG A 138 11.87 -10.78 -5.38
C ARG A 138 11.92 -11.59 -4.10
N GLU A 139 10.88 -12.39 -3.89
CA GLU A 139 10.80 -13.35 -2.81
C GLU A 139 11.65 -14.57 -3.19
N ASP A 140 12.71 -14.85 -2.42
CA ASP A 140 13.62 -15.99 -2.60
C ASP A 140 13.50 -16.91 -1.39
N LYS A 141 12.64 -17.94 -1.52
CA LYS A 141 12.41 -18.97 -0.48
C LYS A 141 12.05 -18.42 0.90
N GLY A 142 11.37 -17.27 0.95
CA GLY A 142 10.94 -16.61 2.18
C GLY A 142 11.86 -15.47 2.64
N ASP A 143 13.04 -15.32 2.03
CA ASP A 143 13.88 -14.14 2.16
C ASP A 143 13.52 -13.11 1.08
N PHE A 144 13.70 -11.83 1.41
CA PHE A 144 13.43 -10.73 0.49
C PHE A 144 14.74 -10.09 0.09
N VAL A 145 15.11 -10.23 -1.18
CA VAL A 145 16.34 -9.66 -1.70
C VAL A 145 15.98 -8.47 -2.59
N TRP A 146 16.35 -7.26 -2.14
CA TRP A 146 16.37 -6.09 -3.01
C TRP A 146 17.56 -6.25 -3.98
N ARG A 147 17.29 -6.54 -5.25
CA ARG A 147 18.34 -6.66 -6.27
C ARG A 147 18.53 -5.32 -6.97
N GLY A 148 19.25 -4.42 -6.31
CA GLY A 148 19.57 -3.07 -6.79
C GLY A 148 20.46 -2.93 -8.01
N VAL A 149 20.44 -3.86 -8.95
CA VAL A 149 21.26 -3.76 -10.16
C VAL A 149 20.40 -3.98 -11.38
N THR A 150 19.98 -2.88 -11.99
CA THR A 150 19.56 -2.82 -13.39
C THR A 150 20.78 -2.52 -14.27
N ARG A 151 20.67 -2.89 -15.55
CA ARG A 151 21.71 -2.71 -16.58
C ARG A 151 22.12 -1.26 -16.77
#